data_AF-A0A2S3VZL0-F1
#
_entry.id   AF-A0A2S3VZL0-F1
#
_cell.length_a   1.000
_cell.length_b   1.000
_cell.length_c   1.000
_cell.angle_alpha   90.00
_cell.angle_beta   90.00
_cell.angle_gamma   90.00
#
_symmetry.space_group_name_H-M   'P 1'
#
loop_
_entity.id
_entity.type
_entity.pdbx_description
1 polymer ?
#
loop_
_entity_poly.entity_id
_entity_poly.type
_entity_poly.pdbx_seq_one_letter_code
_entity_poly.pdbx_strand_id
1 'polypeptide(L)' 'MAEVTQEMIGRDVMASAGGRVGTLTAVPGDGTIQVTVDGPAESMFEIPAAWVASTENNRLVLNHTIEDVQSYTPAH' A
#
# COMPACT_ATOMS: atom_id res chain seq x y z
N MET A 1 -9.98 -8.38 7.39
CA MET A 1 -8.79 -7.88 6.66
C MET A 1 -9.08 -8.10 5.19
N ALA A 2 -8.85 -7.10 4.34
CA ALA A 2 -9.12 -7.25 2.92
C ALA A 2 -8.02 -8.09 2.28
N GLU A 3 -8.40 -9.04 1.43
CA GLU A 3 -7.43 -9.91 0.75
C GLU A 3 -6.74 -9.13 -0.37
N VAL A 4 -5.41 -9.11 -0.37
CA VAL A 4 -4.61 -8.47 -1.41
C VAL A 4 -3.98 -9.55 -2.28
N THR A 5 -4.36 -9.59 -3.55
CA THR A 5 -3.87 -10.60 -4.50
C THR A 5 -2.93 -9.97 -5.54
N GLN A 6 -2.13 -10.80 -6.21
CA GLN A 6 -1.23 -10.33 -7.28
C GLN A 6 -1.98 -9.69 -8.46
N GLU A 7 -3.26 -10.03 -8.66
CA GLU A 7 -4.13 -9.40 -9.66
C GLU A 7 -4.46 -7.94 -9.35
N MET A 8 -4.13 -7.48 -8.14
CA MET A 8 -4.30 -6.10 -7.70
C MET A 8 -3.09 -5.22 -7.99
N ILE A 9 -1.99 -5.80 -8.48
CA ILE A 9 -0.81 -5.03 -8.90
C ILE A 9 -1.23 -4.04 -10.00
N GLY A 10 -0.77 -2.80 -9.89
CA GLY A 10 -1.17 -1.68 -10.73
C GLY A 10 -2.37 -0.88 -10.21
N ARG A 11 -3.00 -1.29 -9.10
CA ARG A 11 -4.09 -0.52 -8.47
C ARG A 11 -3.56 0.64 -7.63
N ASP A 12 -4.35 1.70 -7.55
CA ASP A 12 -4.08 2.84 -6.69
C ASP A 12 -4.20 2.46 -5.21
N VAL A 13 -3.22 2.89 -4.42
CA VAL A 13 -3.20 2.77 -2.97
C VAL A 13 -3.53 4.12 -2.36
N MET A 14 -4.50 4.12 -1.47
CA MET A 14 -5.09 5.30 -0.84
C MET A 14 -4.95 5.17 0.68
N ALA A 15 -4.62 6.26 1.34
CA ALA A 15 -4.59 6.37 2.79
C ALA A 15 -6.01 6.45 3.35
N SER A 16 -6.18 6.09 4.63
CA SER A 16 -7.46 6.19 5.34
C SER A 16 -8.03 7.60 5.32
N ALA A 17 -7.16 8.61 5.40
CA ALA A 17 -7.53 10.03 5.34
C ALA A 17 -7.93 10.54 3.95
N GLY A 18 -7.94 9.69 2.92
CA GLY A 18 -8.37 10.04 1.56
C GLY A 18 -7.26 10.57 0.64
N GLY A 19 -5.99 10.47 1.02
CA GLY A 19 -4.85 10.83 0.18
C GLY A 19 -4.36 9.67 -0.69
N ARG A 20 -4.01 9.92 -1.96
CA ARG A 20 -3.32 8.92 -2.79
C ARG A 20 -1.92 8.71 -2.21
N VAL A 21 -1.65 7.46 -1.82
CA VAL A 21 -0.31 7.03 -1.36
C VAL A 21 0.53 6.74 -2.58
N GLY A 22 0.00 5.98 -3.54
CA GLY A 22 0.77 5.57 -4.70
C GLY A 22 0.11 4.41 -5.43
N THR A 23 0.92 3.48 -5.94
CA THR A 23 0.46 2.34 -6.73
C THR A 23 1.03 1.04 -6.17
N LEU A 24 0.21 0.00 -6.10
CA LEU A 24 0.64 -1.34 -5.71
C LEU A 24 1.52 -1.92 -6.83
N THR A 25 2.78 -2.24 -6.56
CA THR A 25 3.72 -2.73 -7.57
C THR A 25 4.09 -4.19 -7.42
N ALA A 26 4.02 -4.74 -6.19
CA ALA A 26 4.23 -6.16 -5.96
C ALA A 26 3.45 -6.67 -4.75
N VAL A 27 3.15 -7.97 -4.77
CA VAL A 27 2.60 -8.73 -3.64
C VAL A 27 3.47 -9.98 -3.49
N PRO A 28 4.59 -9.89 -2.73
CA PRO A 28 5.57 -10.97 -2.63
C PRO A 28 5.02 -12.25 -2.00
N GLY A 29 3.91 -12.18 -1.26
CA GLY A 29 3.23 -13.34 -0.68
C GLY A 29 3.65 -13.67 0.75
N ASP A 30 4.65 -12.96 1.29
CA ASP A 30 5.11 -13.06 2.68
C ASP A 30 4.20 -12.32 3.70
N GLY A 31 2.97 -12.00 3.30
CA GLY A 31 2.04 -11.19 4.10
C GLY A 31 2.30 -9.69 4.03
N THR A 32 3.24 -9.25 3.18
CA THR A 32 3.52 -7.84 2.87
C THR A 32 3.09 -7.49 1.44
N ILE A 33 3.00 -6.19 1.17
CA ILE A 33 2.70 -5.59 -0.12
C ILE A 33 3.71 -4.48 -0.41
N GLN A 34 4.08 -4.34 -1.68
CA GLN A 34 5.01 -3.32 -2.12
C GLN A 34 4.25 -2.20 -2.82
N VAL A 35 4.35 -1.00 -2.27
CA VAL A 35 3.66 0.20 -2.74
C VAL A 35 4.69 1.21 -3.21
N THR A 36 4.59 1.64 -4.46
CA THR A 36 5.39 2.75 -4.99
C THR A 36 4.66 4.05 -4.73
N VAL A 37 5.23 4.89 -3.89
CA VAL A 37 4.69 6.22 -3.55
C VAL A 37 5.14 7.23 -4.61
N ASP A 38 4.17 7.81 -5.32
CA ASP A 38 4.36 8.92 -6.26
C ASP A 38 4.64 10.20 -5.45
N GLY A 39 5.93 10.51 -5.27
CA GLY A 39 6.41 11.72 -4.61
C GLY A 39 7.46 12.44 -5.46
N PRO A 40 8.13 13.47 -4.92
CA PRO A 40 9.27 14.11 -5.60
C PRO A 40 10.43 13.13 -5.86
N ALA A 41 10.48 12.02 -5.12
CA ALA A 41 11.27 10.84 -5.43
C ALA A 41 10.35 9.62 -5.36
N GLU A 42 10.14 8.95 -6.50
CA GLU A 42 9.45 7.65 -6.56
C GLU A 42 10.13 6.69 -5.59
N SER A 43 9.42 6.29 -4.53
CA SER A 43 9.97 5.48 -3.45
C SER A 43 9.12 4.24 -3.24
N MET A 44 9.76 3.07 -3.19
CA MET A 44 9.10 1.79 -2.95
C MET A 44 9.09 1.50 -1.45
N PHE A 45 7.90 1.31 -0.91
CA PHE A 45 7.68 0.96 0.49
C PHE A 45 7.06 -0.43 0.58
N GLU A 46 7.63 -1.28 1.42
CA GLU A 46 7.03 -2.56 1.75
C GLU A 46 6.26 -2.42 3.06
N ILE A 47 4.95 -2.64 3.02
CA ILE A 47 4.07 -2.54 4.20
C ILE A 47 3.29 -3.86 4.40
N PRO A 48 2.82 -4.15 5.61
CA PRO A 48 2.01 -5.34 5.85
C PRO A 48 0.69 -5.29 5.07
N ALA A 49 0.29 -6.40 4.46
CA ALA A 49 -1.03 -6.53 3.83
C ALA A 49 -2.17 -6.31 4.85
N ALA A 50 -1.90 -6.56 6.13
CA ALA A 50 -2.82 -6.29 7.24
C ALA A 50 -3.20 -4.81 7.39
N TRP A 51 -2.39 -3.89 6.84
CA TRP A 51 -2.72 -2.46 6.85
C TRP A 51 -3.82 -2.12 5.86
N VAL A 52 -4.13 -3.00 4.90
CA VAL A 52 -5.21 -2.77 3.94
C VAL A 52 -6.55 -2.98 4.64
N ALA A 53 -7.27 -1.87 4.82
CA ALA A 53 -8.61 -1.85 5.40
C ALA A 53 -9.65 -2.40 4.41
N SER A 54 -9.61 -1.91 3.16
CA SER A 54 -10.57 -2.25 2.11
C SER A 54 -9.94 -2.28 0.72
N THR A 55 -10.52 -3.08 -0.17
CA THR A 55 -10.06 -3.24 -1.56
C THR A 55 -11.22 -3.03 -2.54
N GLU A 56 -11.85 -1.86 -2.46
CA GLU A 56 -13.05 -1.52 -3.22
C GLU A 56 -12.76 -0.61 -4.41
N ASN A 57 -13.62 -0.59 -5.44
CA ASN A 57 -13.50 0.33 -6.59
C ASN A 57 -12.13 0.32 -7.28
N ASN A 58 -11.51 -0.86 -7.42
CA ASN A 58 -10.20 -1.03 -8.05
C ASN A 58 -9.05 -0.26 -7.36
N ARG A 59 -9.20 0.08 -6.08
CA ARG A 59 -8.20 0.76 -5.24
C ARG A 59 -8.03 0.03 -3.91
N LEU A 60 -6.85 0.18 -3.29
CA LEU A 60 -6.57 -0.30 -1.95
C LEU A 60 -6.69 0.88 -1.00
N VAL A 61 -7.46 0.73 0.07
CA VAL A 61 -7.57 1.71 1.14
C VAL A 61 -6.85 1.17 2.36
N LEU A 62 -5.81 1.87 2.78
CA LEU A 62 -5.07 1.56 3.99
C LEU A 62 -5.83 2.07 5.21
N ASN A 63 -5.65 1.40 6.35
CA ASN A 63 -6.10 1.89 7.65
C ASN A 63 -5.15 2.94 8.26
N HIS A 64 -4.04 3.23 7.56
CA HIS A 64 -2.98 4.14 7.97
C HIS A 64 -2.89 5.36 7.04
N THR A 65 -2.17 6.39 7.47
CA THR A 65 -1.89 7.58 6.68
C THR A 65 -0.65 7.38 5.79
N ILE A 66 -0.47 8.26 4.80
CA ILE A 66 0.73 8.24 3.96
C ILE A 66 2.00 8.50 4.78
N GLU A 67 1.92 9.36 5.80
CA GLU A 67 3.04 9.68 6.69
C GLU A 67 3.51 8.46 7.47
N ASP A 68 2.57 7.61 7.89
CA ASP A 68 2.87 6.36 8.60
C ASP A 68 3.52 5.34 7.66
N VAL A 69 3.05 5.23 6.41
CA VAL A 69 3.69 4.40 5.37
C VAL A 69 5.10 4.88 5.03
N GLN A 70 5.30 6.20 4.90
CA GLN A 70 6.60 6.79 4.60
C GLN A 70 7.58 6.71 5.78
N SER A 71 7.06 6.73 7.01
CA SER A 71 7.84 6.56 8.23
C SER A 71 8.05 5.09 8.59
N TYR A 72 7.27 4.18 7.98
CA TYR A 72 7.39 2.76 8.21
C TYR A 72 8.74 2.27 7.70
N THR A 73 9.60 1.98 8.66
CA THR A 73 10.86 1.30 8.42
C THR A 73 10.62 -0.17 8.72
N PRO A 74 10.54 -1.05 7.70
CA PRO A 74 10.44 -2.47 7.95
C PRO A 74 11.65 -2.89 8.78
N ALA A 75 11.42 -3.39 9.99
CA ALA A 75 12.46 -3.96 10.83
C ALA A 75 12.88 -5.27 10.17
N HIS A 76 13.95 -5.21 9.39
CA HIS A 76 14.61 -6.37 8.79
C HIS A 76 15.17 -7.31 9.86
#